data_AF-A0A944E6Y4-F1
#
_entry.id   AF-A0A944E6Y4-F1
#
_cell.length_a   1.000
_cell.length_b   1.000
_cell.length_c   1.000
_cell.angle_alpha   90.00
_cell.angle_beta   90.00
_cell.angle_gamma   90.00
#
_symmetry.space_group_name_H-M   'P 1'
#
loop_
_entity.id
_entity.type
_entity.pdbx_description
1 polymer ?
#
loop_
_entity_poly.entity_id
_entity_poly.type
_entity_poly.pdbx_seq_one_letter_code
_entity_poly.pdbx_strand_id
1 'polypeptide(L)'
;MSDQRQDEAERQDDMKQPCEAQPCEVRPYDVMTYREGAYVVDQRNGALVQVMGLVGPRVQVRRPGGGREWEVPPGALRLATRDECVVAGVRMPRCDACEGIKAERRAAEALGDRERMAAATVLMGRHQRQAHPCRPGPS
;
A
#
# COMPACT_ATOMS: atom_id res chain seq x y z
N MET A 1 -34.84 -56.04 44.64
CA MET A 1 -34.04 -54.83 44.89
C MET A 1 -33.55 -54.36 43.55
N SER A 2 -34.11 -53.24 43.12
CA SER A 2 -33.79 -52.53 41.89
C SER A 2 -32.32 -52.15 41.85
N ASP A 3 -31.68 -52.32 40.69
CA ASP A 3 -30.78 -51.35 40.07
C ASP A 3 -30.45 -51.90 38.67
N GLN A 4 -30.93 -51.26 37.60
CA GLN A 4 -30.15 -50.26 36.84
C GLN A 4 -28.96 -50.93 36.12
N ARG A 5 -28.74 -50.85 34.81
CA ARG A 5 -29.22 -50.01 33.70
C ARG A 5 -28.76 -50.71 32.41
N GLN A 6 -29.66 -50.80 31.42
CA GLN A 6 -29.47 -50.38 30.02
C GLN A 6 -28.31 -51.01 29.24
N ASP A 7 -28.57 -51.90 28.28
CA ASP A 7 -28.86 -51.54 26.86
C ASP A 7 -27.70 -50.76 26.21
N GLU A 8 -26.64 -51.47 25.82
CA GLU A 8 -25.59 -50.95 24.94
C GLU A 8 -26.10 -50.91 23.50
N ALA A 9 -26.93 -49.92 23.22
CA ALA A 9 -27.28 -49.49 21.87
C ALA A 9 -26.69 -48.09 21.64
N GLU A 10 -25.67 -47.96 20.80
CA GLU A 10 -25.34 -46.75 20.00
C GLU A 10 -24.08 -47.06 19.17
N ARG A 11 -24.10 -47.24 17.84
CA ARG A 11 -24.52 -46.29 16.79
C ARG A 11 -24.07 -44.86 17.09
N GLN A 12 -22.77 -44.60 16.92
CA GLN A 12 -22.16 -43.32 16.58
C GLN A 12 -20.68 -43.62 16.22
N ASP A 13 -20.42 -44.25 15.08
CA ASP A 13 -20.01 -43.53 13.87
C ASP A 13 -20.77 -42.21 13.63
N ASP A 14 -20.40 -41.16 14.37
CA ASP A 14 -20.60 -39.79 13.92
C ASP A 14 -19.67 -38.84 14.68
N MET A 15 -19.02 -37.96 13.93
CA MET A 15 -18.68 -36.61 14.38
C MET A 15 -17.53 -36.42 15.39
N LYS A 16 -16.29 -36.53 14.91
CA LYS A 16 -15.40 -35.36 14.95
C LYS A 16 -14.33 -35.46 13.88
N GLN A 17 -14.70 -35.09 12.66
CA GLN A 17 -13.73 -34.46 11.77
C GLN A 17 -12.96 -33.43 12.59
N PRO A 18 -11.63 -33.50 12.71
CA PRO A 18 -10.91 -32.28 12.99
C PRO A 18 -11.33 -31.31 11.90
N CYS A 19 -11.79 -30.13 12.30
CA CYS A 19 -11.84 -28.99 11.42
C CYS A 19 -10.45 -28.89 10.78
N GLU A 20 -10.32 -29.44 9.58
CA GLU A 20 -9.22 -29.11 8.70
C GLU A 20 -9.41 -27.62 8.49
N ALA A 21 -8.66 -26.85 9.29
CA ALA A 21 -8.44 -25.45 9.06
C ALA A 21 -7.95 -25.41 7.62
N GLN A 22 -8.89 -25.17 6.70
CA GLN A 22 -8.57 -24.89 5.32
C GLN A 22 -7.48 -23.84 5.43
N PRO A 23 -6.25 -24.11 4.96
CA PRO A 23 -5.26 -23.07 4.87
C PRO A 23 -5.97 -21.99 4.08
N CYS A 24 -6.10 -20.80 4.65
CA CYS A 24 -6.67 -19.65 3.96
C CYS A 24 -6.04 -19.62 2.58
N GLU A 25 -6.79 -20.10 1.57
CA GLU A 25 -6.30 -20.10 0.22
C GLU A 25 -6.21 -18.63 -0.13
N VAL A 26 -5.00 -18.10 -0.04
CA VAL A 26 -4.70 -16.77 -0.56
C VAL A 26 -4.97 -16.94 -2.04
N ARG A 27 -6.19 -16.63 -2.47
CA ARG A 27 -6.58 -16.85 -3.86
C ARG A 27 -5.61 -16.00 -4.68
N PRO A 28 -5.04 -16.53 -5.77
CA PRO A 28 -3.88 -15.92 -6.44
C PRO A 28 -4.12 -14.52 -7.02
N TYR A 29 -5.36 -14.01 -6.95
CA TYR A 29 -5.74 -12.65 -7.33
C TYR A 29 -5.77 -11.64 -6.16
N ASP A 30 -5.53 -12.07 -4.91
CA ASP A 30 -5.34 -11.18 -3.75
C ASP A 30 -3.97 -10.48 -3.75
N VAL A 31 -3.09 -10.82 -4.70
CA VAL A 31 -1.85 -10.07 -4.93
C VAL A 31 -2.17 -8.79 -5.68
N MET A 32 -2.67 -7.79 -4.96
CA MET A 32 -2.70 -6.42 -5.45
C MET A 32 -1.28 -6.03 -5.89
N THR A 33 -1.09 -5.65 -7.15
CA THR A 33 0.23 -5.20 -7.65
C THR A 33 0.69 -3.89 -6.98
N TYR A 34 -0.19 -3.20 -6.27
CA TYR A 34 0.06 -1.87 -5.68
C TYR A 34 -0.26 -1.85 -4.18
N ARG A 35 0.52 -1.09 -3.41
CA ARG A 35 0.28 -0.86 -1.98
C ARG A 35 -0.85 0.16 -1.77
N GLU A 36 -1.57 0.06 -0.67
CA GLU A 36 -2.50 1.09 -0.21
C GLU A 36 -1.77 2.44 -0.06
N GLY A 37 -2.41 3.51 -0.50
CA GLY A 37 -1.84 4.85 -0.58
C GLY A 37 -0.97 5.13 -1.81
N ALA A 38 -0.68 4.12 -2.66
CA ALA A 38 0.05 4.32 -3.89
C ALA A 38 -0.75 5.17 -4.90
N TYR A 39 -0.05 6.00 -5.68
CA TYR A 39 -0.66 6.76 -6.77
C TYR A 39 -0.51 5.99 -8.08
N VAL A 40 -1.64 5.78 -8.74
CA VAL A 40 -1.77 5.05 -9.99
C VAL A 40 -2.56 5.88 -10.99
N VAL A 41 -2.38 5.62 -12.27
CA VAL A 41 -3.19 6.17 -13.36
C VAL A 41 -4.15 5.10 -13.81
N ASP A 42 -5.44 5.43 -13.79
CA ASP A 42 -6.49 4.62 -14.42
C ASP A 42 -6.40 4.83 -15.94
N GLN A 43 -5.96 3.80 -16.67
CA GLN A 43 -5.74 3.89 -18.11
C GLN A 43 -7.03 4.09 -18.90
N ARG A 44 -8.20 3.82 -18.31
CA ARG A 44 -9.50 3.94 -18.99
C ARG A 44 -9.93 5.40 -19.17
N ASN A 45 -9.51 6.28 -18.26
CA ASN A 45 -9.91 7.68 -18.23
C ASN A 45 -8.71 8.65 -18.11
N GLY A 46 -7.49 8.13 -18.00
CA GLY A 46 -6.28 8.92 -17.79
C GLY A 46 -6.23 9.63 -16.44
N ALA A 47 -7.09 9.27 -15.50
CA ALA A 47 -7.20 9.93 -14.21
C ALA A 47 -6.13 9.41 -13.24
N LEU A 48 -5.43 10.34 -12.60
CA LEU A 48 -4.55 10.03 -11.50
C LEU A 48 -5.38 9.80 -10.23
N VAL A 49 -5.12 8.69 -9.55
CA VAL A 49 -5.87 8.25 -8.39
C VAL A 49 -4.96 7.63 -7.32
N GLN A 50 -5.41 7.69 -6.08
CA GLN A 50 -4.79 7.05 -4.93
C GLN A 50 -5.49 5.71 -4.66
N VAL A 51 -4.70 4.64 -4.51
CA VAL A 51 -5.18 3.33 -4.08
C VAL A 51 -5.61 3.41 -2.62
N MET A 52 -6.84 3.02 -2.32
CA MET A 52 -7.37 2.95 -0.95
C MET A 52 -7.33 1.53 -0.39
N GLY A 53 -7.51 0.52 -1.24
CA GLY A 53 -7.55 -0.89 -0.83
C GLY A 53 -8.07 -1.80 -1.94
N LEU A 54 -8.20 -3.08 -1.64
CA LEU A 54 -8.89 -4.06 -2.48
C LEU A 54 -10.33 -4.26 -2.02
N VAL A 55 -11.24 -4.33 -2.98
CA VAL A 55 -12.63 -4.74 -2.79
C VAL A 55 -12.90 -5.90 -3.75
N GLY A 56 -12.74 -7.12 -3.23
CA GLY A 56 -12.80 -8.35 -4.04
C GLY A 56 -11.79 -8.31 -5.20
N PRO A 57 -12.20 -8.55 -6.46
CA PRO A 57 -11.29 -8.54 -7.61
C PRO A 57 -10.94 -7.13 -8.12
N ARG A 58 -11.39 -6.07 -7.45
CA ARG A 58 -11.21 -4.68 -7.89
C ARG A 58 -10.42 -3.88 -6.88
N VAL A 59 -9.70 -2.89 -7.40
CA VAL A 59 -8.96 -1.92 -6.62
C VAL A 59 -9.86 -0.72 -6.35
N GLN A 60 -10.07 -0.38 -5.09
CA GLN A 60 -10.74 0.85 -4.71
C GLN A 60 -9.74 2.01 -4.82
N VAL A 61 -10.13 3.04 -5.58
CA VAL A 61 -9.31 4.23 -5.80
C VAL A 61 -10.08 5.50 -5.50
N ARG A 62 -9.34 6.58 -5.20
CA ARG A 62 -9.87 7.91 -4.91
C ARG A 62 -9.10 8.98 -5.68
N ARG A 63 -9.75 10.07 -6.10
CA ARG A 63 -9.01 11.23 -6.65
C ARG A 63 -8.07 11.86 -5.61
N PRO A 64 -6.85 12.26 -6.02
CA PRO A 64 -5.97 13.04 -5.17
C PRO A 64 -6.58 14.43 -4.91
N GLY A 65 -6.56 14.89 -3.67
CA GLY A 65 -7.19 16.16 -3.26
C GLY A 65 -8.64 16.04 -2.79
N GLY A 66 -9.19 14.81 -2.73
CA GLY A 66 -10.56 14.55 -2.32
C GLY A 66 -11.51 14.46 -3.53
N GLY A 67 -12.55 13.64 -3.40
CA GLY A 67 -13.51 13.41 -4.47
C GLY A 67 -14.08 12.00 -4.48
N ARG A 68 -14.79 11.68 -5.56
CA ARG A 68 -15.49 10.40 -5.74
C ARG A 68 -14.50 9.23 -5.69
N GLU A 69 -14.88 8.18 -4.99
CA GLU A 69 -14.21 6.89 -4.97
C GLU A 69 -14.83 5.98 -6.04
N TRP A 70 -14.03 5.15 -6.68
CA TRP A 70 -14.53 4.14 -7.60
C TRP A 70 -13.63 2.92 -7.64
N GLU A 71 -14.15 1.85 -8.22
CA GLU A 71 -13.47 0.56 -8.32
C GLU A 71 -12.92 0.36 -9.74
N VAL A 72 -11.64 0.01 -9.84
CA VAL A 72 -10.92 -0.21 -11.10
C VAL A 72 -10.31 -1.62 -11.09
N PRO A 73 -10.38 -2.39 -12.19
CA PRO A 73 -9.66 -3.65 -12.27
C PRO A 73 -8.15 -3.41 -12.21
N PRO A 74 -7.36 -4.23 -11.49
CA PRO A 74 -5.92 -4.01 -11.30
C PRO A 74 -5.15 -3.96 -12.62
N GLY A 75 -5.57 -4.73 -13.64
CA GLY A 75 -4.97 -4.72 -14.98
C GLY A 75 -5.16 -3.42 -15.77
N ALA A 76 -6.07 -2.53 -15.35
CA ALA A 76 -6.26 -1.21 -15.94
C ALA A 76 -5.49 -0.10 -15.21
N LEU A 77 -4.76 -0.44 -14.14
CA LEU A 77 -3.99 0.50 -13.33
C LEU A 77 -2.50 0.42 -13.67
N ARG A 78 -1.89 1.57 -13.88
CA ARG A 78 -0.43 1.71 -14.00
C ARG A 78 0.10 2.58 -12.87
N LEU A 79 1.29 2.27 -12.35
CA LEU A 79 1.99 3.15 -11.43
C LEU A 79 2.14 4.55 -12.04
N ALA A 80 1.68 5.57 -11.32
CA ALA A 80 1.81 6.95 -11.78
C ALA A 80 3.29 7.36 -11.79
N THR A 81 3.72 8.00 -12.86
CA THR A 81 5.04 8.61 -12.90
C THR A 81 5.06 9.85 -12.02
N ARG A 82 6.26 10.26 -11.59
CA ARG A 82 6.43 11.47 -10.78
C ARG A 82 5.93 12.72 -11.51
N ASP A 83 6.20 12.84 -12.80
CA ASP A 83 5.74 13.97 -13.62
C ASP A 83 4.21 14.06 -13.65
N GLU A 84 3.51 12.94 -13.85
CA GLU A 84 2.05 12.89 -13.82
C GLU A 84 1.49 13.34 -12.47
N CYS A 85 2.10 12.90 -11.37
CA CYS A 85 1.72 13.33 -10.03
C CYS A 85 1.96 14.83 -9.80
N VAL A 86 3.08 15.38 -10.29
CA VAL A 86 3.40 16.81 -10.18
C VAL A 86 2.41 17.66 -10.98
N VAL A 87 2.10 17.28 -12.22
CA VAL A 87 1.09 17.94 -13.06
C VAL A 87 -0.29 17.92 -12.39
N ALA A 88 -0.64 16.81 -11.74
CA ALA A 88 -1.88 16.67 -10.99
C ALA A 88 -1.87 17.37 -9.61
N GLY A 89 -0.81 18.11 -9.26
CA GLY A 89 -0.68 18.81 -7.97
C GLY A 89 -0.56 17.87 -6.77
N VAL A 90 -0.26 16.59 -7.00
CA VAL A 90 -0.11 15.58 -5.97
C VAL A 90 1.26 15.69 -5.33
N ARG A 91 1.26 15.95 -4.02
CA ARG A 91 2.48 15.82 -3.21
C ARG A 91 2.80 14.33 -3.08
N MET A 92 3.67 13.84 -3.96
CA MET A 92 4.15 12.46 -3.84
C MET A 92 4.85 12.24 -2.51
N PRO A 93 4.64 11.09 -1.85
CA PRO A 93 5.52 10.66 -0.79
C PRO A 93 6.93 10.62 -1.38
N ARG A 94 7.90 11.23 -0.68
CA ARG A 94 9.28 11.12 -1.13
C ARG A 94 9.71 9.67 -0.94
N CYS A 95 10.70 9.21 -1.70
CA CYS A 95 11.25 7.88 -1.47
C CYS A 95 11.78 7.76 -0.03
N ASP A 96 11.94 6.53 0.47
CA ASP A 96 12.35 6.29 1.85
C ASP A 96 13.67 6.99 2.22
N ALA A 97 14.62 7.07 1.28
CA ALA A 97 15.87 7.80 1.48
C ALA A 97 15.66 9.32 1.65
N CYS A 98 14.75 9.92 0.88
CA CYS A 98 14.37 11.32 1.07
C CYS A 98 13.68 11.55 2.43
N GLU A 99 12.87 10.61 2.91
CA GLU A 99 12.26 10.72 4.24
C GLU A 99 13.30 10.54 5.35
N GLY A 100 14.27 9.63 5.18
CA GLY A 100 15.42 9.45 6.07
C GLY A 100 16.22 10.75 6.22
N ILE A 101 16.66 11.36 5.12
CA ILE A 101 17.43 12.62 5.15
C ILE A 101 16.61 13.76 5.79
N LYS A 102 15.28 13.78 5.60
CA LYS A 102 14.41 14.74 6.28
C LYS A 102 14.30 14.48 7.79
N ALA A 103 14.25 13.23 8.21
CA ALA A 103 14.25 12.86 9.62
C ALA A 103 15.57 13.30 10.27
N GLU A 104 16.72 13.07 9.62
CA GLU A 104 18.02 13.54 10.10
C GLU A 104 18.06 15.05 10.27
N ARG A 105 17.55 15.81 9.29
CA ARG A 105 17.48 17.28 9.40
C ARG A 105 16.62 17.74 10.59
N ARG A 106 15.47 17.09 10.81
CA ARG A 106 14.60 17.38 11.97
C ARG A 106 15.31 17.06 13.30
N ALA A 107 16.04 15.94 13.36
CA ALA A 107 16.82 15.57 14.53
C ALA A 107 17.95 16.59 14.81
N ALA A 108 18.64 17.05 13.76
CA ALA A 108 19.68 18.07 13.88
C ALA A 108 19.11 19.42 14.35
N GLU A 109 17.94 19.82 13.85
CA GLU A 109 17.24 21.04 14.27
C GLU A 109 16.84 20.97 15.75
N ALA A 110 16.28 19.83 16.21
CA ALA A 110 15.94 19.63 17.62
C ALA A 110 17.15 19.71 18.56
N LEU A 111 18.35 19.36 18.06
CA LEU A 111 19.62 19.44 18.79
C LEU A 111 20.34 20.79 18.59
N GLY A 112 19.87 21.67 17.70
CA GLY A 112 20.56 22.90 17.31
C GLY A 112 21.88 22.66 16.56
N ASP A 113 22.11 21.46 16.02
CA ASP A 113 23.35 21.08 15.36
C ASP A 113 23.39 21.61 13.91
N ARG A 114 24.02 22.78 13.75
CA ARG A 114 24.11 23.48 12.46
C ARG A 114 24.88 22.70 11.41
N GLU A 115 25.90 21.95 11.81
CA GLU A 115 26.71 21.16 10.89
C GLU A 115 25.90 20.00 10.32
N ARG A 116 25.18 19.27 11.17
CA ARG A 116 24.29 18.19 10.71
C ARG A 116 23.12 18.69 9.88
N MET A 117 22.57 19.87 10.19
CA MET A 117 21.55 20.51 9.34
C MET A 117 22.08 20.82 7.94
N ALA A 118 23.31 21.34 7.84
CA ALA A 118 23.95 21.64 6.55
C ALA A 118 24.25 20.34 5.78
N ALA A 119 24.80 19.32 6.45
CA ALA A 119 25.09 18.02 5.86
C ALA A 119 23.82 17.36 5.28
N ALA A 120 22.72 17.32 6.04
CA ALA A 120 21.45 16.78 5.57
C ALA A 120 20.89 17.53 4.35
N THR A 121 21.07 18.86 4.30
CA THR A 121 20.67 19.68 3.15
C THR A 121 21.48 19.33 1.89
N VAL A 122 22.80 19.19 2.03
CA VAL A 122 23.69 18.78 0.92
C VAL A 122 23.36 17.36 0.46
N LEU A 123 23.12 16.43 1.39
CA LEU A 123 22.72 15.05 1.11
C LEU A 123 21.39 15.00 0.33
N MET A 124 20.38 15.77 0.74
CA MET A 124 19.11 15.87 0.04
C MET A 124 19.32 16.34 -1.42
N GLY A 125 20.12 17.39 -1.63
CA GLY A 125 20.40 17.91 -2.97
C GLY A 125 21.13 16.90 -3.86
N ARG A 126 22.14 16.20 -3.33
CA ARG A 126 22.84 15.12 -4.04
C ARG A 126 21.88 13.99 -4.40
N HIS A 127 21.10 13.51 -3.42
CA HIS A 127 20.17 12.42 -3.62
C HIS A 127 19.12 12.76 -4.68
N GLN A 128 18.52 13.96 -4.63
CA GLN A 128 17.55 14.39 -5.62
C GLN A 128 18.15 14.39 -7.03
N ARG A 129 19.35 14.93 -7.22
CA ARG A 129 19.99 14.94 -8.56
C ARG A 129 20.28 13.54 -9.09
N GLN A 130 20.62 12.58 -8.22
CA GLN A 130 21.04 11.23 -8.62
C GLN A 130 19.87 10.25 -8.76
N ALA A 131 18.98 10.21 -7.77
CA ALA A 131 17.86 9.26 -7.70
C ALA A 131 16.58 9.80 -8.34
N HIS A 132 16.49 11.13 -8.51
CA HIS A 132 15.31 11.81 -9.00
C HIS A 132 15.66 12.89 -10.03
N PRO A 133 16.30 12.51 -11.16
CA PRO A 133 16.60 13.49 -12.20
C PRO A 133 15.30 14.18 -12.63
N CYS A 134 15.16 15.45 -12.28
CA CYS A 134 14.14 16.30 -12.86
C CYS A 134 14.54 16.49 -14.32
N ARG A 135 13.85 15.84 -15.24
CA ARG A 135 14.08 16.03 -16.67
C ARG A 135 13.45 17.38 -17.03
N PRO A 136 14.20 18.39 -17.49
CA PRO A 136 13.58 19.57 -18.06
C PRO A 136 12.81 19.15 -19.32
N GLY A 137 11.51 19.47 -19.39
CA GLY A 137 10.72 19.26 -20.61
C GLY A 137 11.29 20.11 -21.77
N PRO A 138 11.18 19.66 -23.02
CA PRO A 138 11.64 20.45 -24.16
C PRO A 138 10.82 21.75 -24.25
N SER A 139 11.53 22.87 -24.40
CA SER A 139 10.97 24.18 -24.74
C SER A 139 10.45 24.22 -26.17
#